data_AF-A0A7W7PF79-F1
#
_entry.id   AF-A0A7W7PF79-F1
#
_cell.length_a   1.000
_cell.length_b   1.000
_cell.length_c   1.000
_cell.angle_alpha   90.00
_cell.angle_beta   90.00
_cell.angle_gamma   90.00
#
_symmetry.space_group_name_H-M   'P 1'
#
loop_
_entity.id
_entity.type
_entity.pdbx_description
1 polymer ?
#
loop_
_entity_poly.entity_id
_entity_poly.type
_entity_poly.pdbx_seq_one_letter_code
_entity_poly.pdbx_strand_id
1 'polypeptide(L)'
;MTQMRSDELRSYQVGPVHAELRALTVSDDREGMLEGTPHLHRRFRLMGIEKAMAATPHLYVHDLDKLRADTEGRVEEWLPREAVHARLTSWWKPEDIAEPGHTVLSLMWFQTAAQDPFAHLATIVRPLDWASLARFIPFED
;
A
#
# COMPACT_ATOMS: atom_id res chain seq x y z
N MET A 1 -18.26 2.39 14.94
CA MET A 1 -17.01 1.62 14.92
C MET A 1 -17.37 0.20 14.53
N THR A 2 -17.27 -0.15 13.25
CA THR A 2 -17.72 -1.45 12.74
C THR A 2 -16.59 -2.44 12.88
N GLN A 3 -16.68 -3.30 13.89
CA GLN A 3 -15.72 -4.37 14.13
C GLN A 3 -16.01 -5.50 13.12
N MET A 4 -15.16 -5.63 12.10
CA MET A 4 -15.23 -6.73 11.13
C MET A 4 -15.07 -8.08 11.87
N ARG A 5 -16.06 -8.97 11.72
CA ARG A 5 -15.99 -10.36 12.20
C ARG A 5 -14.96 -11.14 11.38
N SER A 6 -14.24 -12.06 12.03
CA SER A 6 -13.13 -12.87 11.49
C SER A 6 -13.45 -13.78 10.28
N ASP A 7 -14.70 -13.89 9.83
CA ASP A 7 -15.11 -14.99 8.94
C ASP A 7 -15.10 -14.70 7.43
N GLU A 8 -14.64 -13.55 6.96
CA GLU A 8 -14.37 -13.32 5.53
C GLU A 8 -13.14 -12.43 5.35
N LEU A 9 -11.97 -12.93 5.74
CA LEU A 9 -10.71 -12.30 5.33
C LEU A 9 -10.65 -12.33 3.81
N ARG A 10 -10.72 -11.15 3.18
CA ARG A 10 -10.54 -11.03 1.73
C ARG A 10 -9.14 -11.51 1.38
N SER A 11 -9.05 -12.39 0.39
CA SER A 11 -7.79 -12.93 -0.08
C SER A 11 -7.56 -12.65 -1.56
N TYR A 12 -6.28 -12.64 -1.93
CA TYR A 12 -5.80 -12.37 -3.28
C TYR A 12 -4.81 -13.44 -3.70
N GLN A 13 -4.92 -13.89 -4.95
CA GLN A 13 -3.93 -14.74 -5.58
C GLN A 13 -2.83 -13.86 -6.21
N VAL A 14 -1.60 -14.03 -5.75
CA VAL A 14 -0.40 -13.32 -6.22
C VAL A 14 0.60 -14.34 -6.75
N GLY A 15 0.53 -14.64 -8.05
CA GLY A 15 1.27 -15.77 -8.62
C GLY A 15 0.95 -17.08 -7.87
N PRO A 16 1.94 -17.80 -7.31
CA PRO A 16 1.72 -19.00 -6.50
C PRO A 16 1.29 -18.71 -5.06
N VAL A 17 1.32 -17.45 -4.62
CA VAL A 17 1.10 -17.05 -3.22
C VAL A 17 -0.38 -16.72 -2.98
N HIS A 18 -0.93 -17.24 -1.88
CA HIS A 18 -2.23 -16.84 -1.36
C HIS A 18 -2.05 -15.79 -0.26
N ALA A 19 -2.52 -14.57 -0.48
CA ALA A 19 -2.35 -13.45 0.44
C ALA A 19 -3.68 -13.00 1.03
N GLU A 20 -3.76 -12.91 2.36
CA GLU A 20 -4.94 -12.49 3.12
C GLU A 20 -4.82 -11.02 3.53
N LEU A 21 -5.87 -10.24 3.30
CA LEU A 21 -5.97 -8.85 3.74
C LEU A 21 -6.21 -8.78 5.23
N ARG A 22 -5.21 -8.27 5.97
CA ARG A 22 -5.29 -8.09 7.43
C ARG A 22 -5.74 -6.71 7.85
N ALA A 23 -5.47 -5.69 7.03
CA ALA A 23 -5.90 -4.32 7.29
C ALA A 23 -5.97 -3.52 5.99
N LEU A 24 -6.93 -2.61 5.92
CA LEU A 24 -7.03 -1.58 4.90
C LEU A 24 -7.48 -0.27 5.56
N THR A 25 -6.69 0.78 5.41
CA THR A 25 -6.96 2.11 5.98
C THR A 25 -6.93 3.13 4.88
N VAL A 26 -7.98 3.97 4.81
CA VAL A 26 -8.08 5.09 3.87
C VAL A 26 -7.98 6.38 4.66
N SER A 27 -7.16 7.32 4.19
CA SER A 27 -7.01 8.66 4.77
C SER A 27 -7.09 9.73 3.68
N ASP A 28 -7.79 10.84 3.96
CA ASP A 28 -7.75 12.05 3.13
C ASP A 28 -6.56 12.90 3.56
N ASP A 29 -5.76 13.37 2.61
CA ASP A 29 -4.53 14.10 2.87
C ASP A 29 -4.63 15.62 2.64
N ARG A 30 -5.83 16.15 2.40
CA ARG A 30 -6.03 17.59 2.18
C ARG A 30 -6.24 18.43 3.43
N GLU A 31 -6.32 17.84 4.61
CA GLU A 31 -6.44 18.62 5.86
C GLU A 31 -5.28 19.62 5.99
N GLY A 32 -5.60 20.91 5.96
CA GLY A 32 -4.63 22.01 6.11
C GLY A 32 -3.98 22.52 4.82
N MET A 33 -4.36 22.02 3.64
CA MET A 33 -3.88 22.59 2.36
C MET A 33 -4.69 23.83 1.95
N LEU A 34 -3.99 24.87 1.50
CA LEU A 34 -4.63 26.06 0.93
C LEU A 34 -5.31 25.71 -0.41
N GLU A 35 -6.52 26.23 -0.62
CA GLU A 35 -7.18 26.11 -1.92
C GLU A 35 -6.31 26.75 -3.01
N GLY A 36 -6.16 26.05 -4.14
CA GLY A 36 -5.36 26.54 -5.27
C GLY A 36 -3.86 26.23 -5.21
N THR A 37 -3.38 25.35 -4.31
CA THR A 37 -1.95 24.96 -4.28
C THR A 37 -1.67 23.49 -4.63
N PRO A 38 -1.95 23.02 -5.87
CA PRO A 38 -1.68 21.63 -6.28
C PRO A 38 -0.19 21.24 -6.19
N HIS A 39 0.71 22.18 -6.47
CA HIS A 39 2.15 21.95 -6.39
C HIS A 39 2.64 21.68 -4.96
N LEU A 40 2.10 22.40 -3.96
CA LEU A 40 2.42 22.14 -2.55
C LEU A 40 1.87 20.79 -2.09
N HIS A 41 0.66 20.44 -2.53
CA HIS A 41 0.05 19.14 -2.25
C HIS A 41 0.94 17.99 -2.70
N ARG A 42 1.46 18.05 -3.93
CA ARG A 42 2.39 17.05 -4.48
C ARG A 42 3.68 16.95 -3.67
N ARG A 43 4.29 18.09 -3.34
CA ARG A 43 5.53 18.12 -2.56
C ARG A 43 5.36 17.53 -1.16
N PHE A 44 4.34 17.96 -0.42
CA PHE A 44 4.07 17.42 0.91
C PHE A 44 3.72 15.93 0.87
N ARG A 45 3.04 15.48 -0.18
CA ARG A 45 2.75 14.08 -0.39
C ARG A 45 4.01 13.25 -0.59
N LEU A 46 4.94 13.68 -1.45
CA LEU A 46 6.21 12.97 -1.64
C LEU A 46 7.00 12.90 -0.32
N MET A 47 7.08 14.00 0.43
CA MET A 47 7.70 14.01 1.76
C MET A 47 7.02 13.05 2.75
N GLY A 48 5.69 12.96 2.71
CA GLY A 48 4.90 12.04 3.53
C GLY A 48 5.19 10.57 3.19
N ILE A 49 5.29 10.24 1.91
CA ILE A 49 5.67 8.91 1.43
C ILE A 49 7.09 8.56 1.90
N GLU A 50 8.06 9.47 1.69
CA GLU A 50 9.45 9.26 2.12
C GLU A 50 9.55 9.00 3.62
N LYS A 51 8.79 9.76 4.43
CA LYS A 51 8.68 9.53 5.87
C LYS A 51 8.09 8.16 6.20
N ALA A 52 7.03 7.74 5.49
CA ALA A 52 6.41 6.44 5.69
C ALA A 52 7.35 5.27 5.32
N MET A 53 8.07 5.39 4.20
CA MET A 53 9.08 4.43 3.77
C MET A 53 10.27 4.37 4.75
N ALA A 54 10.69 5.51 5.30
CA ALA A 54 11.72 5.54 6.34
C ALA A 54 11.27 4.85 7.64
N ALA A 55 10.00 4.99 8.02
CA ALA A 55 9.43 4.33 9.19
C ALA A 55 9.14 2.83 8.96
N THR A 56 8.90 2.43 7.71
CA THR A 56 8.57 1.05 7.31
C THR A 56 9.43 0.64 6.11
N PRO A 57 10.64 0.10 6.33
CA PRO A 57 11.61 -0.19 5.28
C PRO A 57 11.16 -1.15 4.15
N HIS A 58 10.04 -1.85 4.34
CA HIS A 58 9.45 -2.79 3.37
C HIS A 58 8.06 -2.34 2.89
N LEU A 59 7.79 -1.02 2.92
CA LEU A 59 6.58 -0.46 2.34
C LEU A 59 6.72 -0.39 0.82
N TYR A 60 5.88 -1.13 0.11
CA TYR A 60 5.73 -0.99 -1.34
C TYR A 60 4.75 0.14 -1.65
N VAL A 61 5.15 1.08 -2.50
CA VAL A 61 4.30 2.21 -2.94
C VAL A 61 4.01 2.05 -4.41
N HIS A 62 2.74 1.77 -4.75
CA HIS A 62 2.30 1.65 -6.14
C HIS A 62 2.42 3.00 -6.86
N ASP A 63 2.91 2.98 -8.10
CA ASP A 63 3.12 4.17 -8.94
C ASP A 63 4.06 5.24 -8.34
N LEU A 64 5.00 4.87 -7.46
CA LEU A 64 5.95 5.82 -6.85
C LEU A 64 6.74 6.65 -7.88
N ASP A 65 7.26 6.01 -8.92
CA ASP A 65 8.06 6.71 -9.93
C ASP A 65 7.20 7.67 -10.77
N LYS A 66 5.94 7.30 -11.02
CA LYS A 66 4.98 8.18 -11.67
C LYS A 66 4.66 9.39 -10.79
N LEU A 67 4.49 9.20 -9.48
CA LEU A 67 4.27 10.30 -8.53
C LEU A 67 5.47 11.26 -8.48
N ARG A 68 6.69 10.74 -8.53
CA ARG A 68 7.92 11.56 -8.63
C ARG A 68 7.92 12.38 -9.91
N ALA A 69 7.69 11.75 -11.06
CA ALA A 69 7.63 12.44 -12.35
C ALA A 69 6.50 13.47 -12.41
N ASP A 70 5.33 13.16 -11.85
CA ASP A 70 4.20 14.09 -11.83
C ASP A 70 4.46 15.31 -10.93
N THR A 71 5.25 15.14 -9.87
CA THR A 71 5.69 16.26 -9.01
C THR A 71 6.61 17.22 -9.78
N GLU A 72 7.34 16.73 -10.77
CA GLU A 72 8.23 17.53 -11.62
C GLU A 72 7.50 18.14 -12.84
N GLY A 73 6.50 17.46 -13.40
CA GLY A 73 5.93 17.81 -14.71
C GLY A 73 4.49 18.35 -14.74
N ARG A 74 3.63 18.08 -13.74
CA ARG A 74 2.18 18.38 -13.78
C ARG A 74 1.72 19.25 -12.60
N VAL A 75 2.30 20.44 -12.53
CA VAL A 75 2.24 21.35 -11.37
C VAL A 75 0.83 21.86 -11.06
N GLU A 76 -0.05 21.97 -12.07
CA GLU A 76 -1.41 22.54 -11.93
C GLU A 76 -2.50 21.51 -11.61
N GLU A 77 -2.22 20.21 -11.77
CA GLU A 77 -3.21 19.16 -11.53
C GLU A 77 -3.18 18.69 -10.08
N TRP A 78 -4.35 18.43 -9.50
CA TRP A 78 -4.43 17.80 -8.17
C TRP A 78 -4.27 16.28 -8.26
N LEU A 79 -3.53 15.70 -7.32
CA LEU A 79 -3.51 14.25 -7.13
C LEU A 79 -4.79 13.74 -6.43
N PRO A 80 -5.12 12.43 -6.57
CA PRO A 80 -6.25 11.82 -5.87
C PRO A 80 -6.15 11.99 -4.36
N ARG A 81 -7.23 12.37 -3.68
CA ARG A 81 -7.21 12.81 -2.26
C ARG A 81 -6.94 11.69 -1.26
N GLU A 82 -7.33 10.48 -1.61
CA GLU A 82 -7.31 9.36 -0.69
C GLU A 82 -6.02 8.58 -0.85
N ALA A 83 -5.28 8.47 0.24
CA ALA A 83 -4.19 7.52 0.40
C ALA A 83 -4.73 6.26 1.06
N VAL A 84 -4.38 5.10 0.51
CA VAL A 84 -4.79 3.81 1.06
C VAL A 84 -3.56 3.03 1.47
N HIS A 85 -3.59 2.51 2.69
CA HIS A 85 -2.62 1.56 3.20
C HIS A 85 -3.27 0.19 3.36
N ALA A 86 -2.66 -0.85 2.79
CA ALA A 86 -3.06 -2.23 2.98
C ALA A 86 -1.92 -3.04 3.61
N ARG A 87 -2.31 -3.99 4.46
CA ARG A 87 -1.40 -5.02 4.98
C ARG A 87 -1.93 -6.39 4.58
N LEU A 88 -1.10 -7.11 3.84
CA LEU A 88 -1.36 -8.47 3.37
C LEU A 88 -0.45 -9.44 4.10
N THR A 89 -0.95 -10.64 4.38
CA THR A 89 -0.19 -11.72 5.00
C THR A 89 -0.33 -12.99 4.19
N SER A 90 0.76 -13.72 3.99
CA SER A 90 0.72 -15.07 3.42
C SER A 90 1.48 -16.05 4.30
N TRP A 91 0.98 -17.28 4.39
CA TRP A 91 1.69 -18.41 5.00
C TRP A 91 2.76 -19.01 4.07
N TRP A 92 2.97 -18.42 2.88
CA TRP A 92 4.12 -18.76 2.04
C TRP A 92 5.44 -18.53 2.79
N LYS A 93 6.34 -19.49 2.62
CA LYS A 93 7.65 -19.55 3.26
C LYS A 93 8.75 -19.46 2.19
N PRO A 94 9.68 -18.49 2.27
CA PRO A 94 10.83 -18.43 1.36
C PRO A 94 11.69 -19.69 1.43
N GLU A 95 12.27 -20.11 0.30
CA GLU A 95 13.05 -21.36 0.19
C GLU A 95 14.28 -21.38 1.13
N ASP A 96 14.92 -20.22 1.32
CA ASP A 96 16.13 -20.08 2.14
C ASP A 96 15.87 -20.01 3.65
N ILE A 97 14.61 -20.02 4.09
CA ILE A 97 14.24 -19.86 5.49
C ILE A 97 13.71 -21.19 6.02
N ALA A 98 14.36 -21.75 7.04
CA ALA A 98 13.93 -23.01 7.68
C ALA A 98 12.95 -22.78 8.85
N GLU A 99 12.90 -21.59 9.41
CA GLU A 99 12.04 -21.24 10.54
C GLU A 99 10.55 -21.19 10.14
N PRO A 100 9.62 -21.58 11.03
CA PRO A 100 8.19 -21.36 10.79
C PRO A 100 7.86 -19.87 10.92
N GLY A 101 6.96 -19.39 10.07
CA GLY A 101 6.60 -17.99 10.04
C GLY A 101 5.61 -17.68 8.92
N HIS A 102 5.47 -16.40 8.63
CA HIS A 102 4.63 -15.90 7.55
C HIS A 102 5.31 -14.73 6.85
N THR A 103 4.84 -14.37 5.67
CA THR A 103 5.29 -13.18 4.94
C THR A 103 4.25 -12.09 4.99
N VAL A 104 4.71 -10.84 5.09
CA VAL A 104 3.89 -9.64 5.19
C VAL A 104 4.28 -8.67 4.10
N LEU A 105 3.29 -8.16 3.38
CA LEU A 105 3.45 -7.05 2.45
C LEU A 105 2.64 -5.85 2.95
N SER A 106 3.34 -4.76 3.25
CA SER A 106 2.74 -3.45 3.48
C SER A 106 2.72 -2.69 2.17
N LEU A 107 1.56 -2.20 1.77
CA LEU A 107 1.34 -1.58 0.47
C LEU A 107 0.62 -0.24 0.62
N MET A 108 1.04 0.76 -0.16
CA MET A 108 0.42 2.08 -0.24
C MET A 108 0.08 2.41 -1.70
N TRP A 109 -1.08 3.04 -1.92
CA TRP A 109 -1.45 3.64 -3.20
C TRP A 109 -2.35 4.85 -2.99
N PHE A 110 -2.60 5.59 -4.06
CA PHE A 110 -3.57 6.68 -4.07
C PHE A 110 -4.78 6.30 -4.92
N GLN A 111 -5.97 6.52 -4.38
CA GLN A 111 -7.21 6.19 -5.06
C GLN A 111 -8.05 7.42 -5.33
N THR A 112 -8.84 7.33 -6.39
CA THR A 112 -9.91 8.28 -6.66
C THR A 112 -11.20 7.79 -6.02
N ALA A 113 -12.11 8.71 -5.67
CA ALA A 113 -13.41 8.37 -5.08
C ALA A 113 -14.31 7.46 -5.97
N ALA A 114 -13.95 7.30 -7.26
CA ALA A 114 -14.68 6.46 -8.20
C ALA A 114 -14.21 5.00 -8.22
N GLN A 115 -13.11 4.67 -7.53
CA GLN A 115 -12.52 3.32 -7.54
C GLN A 115 -12.89 2.55 -6.27
N ASP A 116 -13.27 1.27 -6.42
CA ASP A 116 -13.38 0.36 -5.28
C ASP A 116 -11.96 -0.01 -4.78
N PRO A 117 -11.60 0.32 -3.52
CA PRO A 117 -10.28 0.01 -2.95
C PRO A 117 -9.93 -1.48 -3.01
N PHE A 118 -10.91 -2.38 -2.85
CA PHE A 118 -10.64 -3.82 -2.84
C PHE A 118 -10.38 -4.34 -4.25
N ALA A 119 -11.17 -3.90 -5.23
CA ALA A 119 -10.95 -4.24 -6.63
C ALA A 119 -9.61 -3.67 -7.13
N HIS A 120 -9.28 -2.45 -6.74
CA HIS A 120 -8.02 -1.82 -7.11
C HIS A 120 -6.82 -2.51 -6.46
N LEU A 121 -6.92 -2.89 -5.18
CA LEU A 121 -5.89 -3.69 -4.52
C LEU A 121 -5.63 -4.99 -5.28
N ALA A 122 -6.68 -5.69 -5.75
CA ALA A 122 -6.53 -6.88 -6.58
C ALA A 122 -5.72 -6.61 -7.86
N THR A 123 -5.94 -5.46 -8.51
CA THR A 123 -5.18 -5.09 -9.72
C THR A 123 -3.71 -4.78 -9.42
N ILE A 124 -3.42 -4.19 -8.26
CA ILE A 124 -2.05 -3.88 -7.85
C ILE A 124 -1.29 -5.17 -7.50
N VAL A 125 -1.89 -6.07 -6.73
CA VAL A 125 -1.16 -7.20 -6.14
C VAL A 125 -0.94 -8.37 -7.08
N ARG A 126 -1.87 -8.63 -8.02
CA ARG A 126 -1.80 -9.77 -8.95
C ARG A 126 -0.46 -9.86 -9.72
N PRO A 127 0.09 -8.77 -10.29
CA PRO A 127 1.35 -8.83 -11.04
C PRO A 127 2.61 -8.73 -10.16
N LEU A 128 2.50 -8.57 -8.85
CA LEU A 128 3.68 -8.35 -8.00
C LEU A 128 4.53 -9.62 -7.84
N ASP A 129 5.84 -9.42 -7.82
CA ASP A 129 6.77 -10.42 -7.29
C ASP A 129 6.76 -10.37 -5.76
N TRP A 130 5.87 -11.19 -5.17
CA TRP A 130 5.72 -11.29 -3.72
C TRP A 130 7.03 -11.64 -3.01
N ALA A 131 7.84 -12.53 -3.58
CA ALA A 131 9.08 -13.01 -2.95
C ALA A 131 10.11 -11.88 -2.78
N SER A 132 10.15 -10.94 -3.71
CA SER A 132 11.06 -9.78 -3.65
C SER A 132 10.57 -8.66 -2.71
N LEU A 133 9.26 -8.53 -2.50
CA LEU A 133 8.65 -7.39 -1.80
C LEU A 133 8.22 -7.71 -0.37
N ALA A 134 7.76 -8.93 -0.12
CA ALA A 134 7.22 -9.31 1.17
C ALA A 134 8.33 -9.60 2.17
N ARG A 135 8.13 -9.13 3.40
CA ARG A 135 9.03 -9.38 4.52
C ARG A 135 8.64 -10.68 5.22
N PHE A 136 9.60 -11.56 5.50
CA PHE A 136 9.37 -12.70 6.40
C PHE A 136 9.33 -12.27 7.87
N ILE A 137 8.38 -12.83 8.61
CA ILE A 137 8.17 -12.66 10.05
C ILE A 137 8.11 -14.05 10.69
N PRO A 138 9.09 -14.43 11.55
CA PRO A 138 9.04 -15.69 12.28
C PRO A 138 7.85 -15.69 13.25
N PHE A 139 7.34 -16.87 13.58
CA PHE A 139 6.42 -16.96 14.73
C PHE A 139 7.22 -16.71 16.00
N GLU A 140 6.71 -15.83 16.86
CA GLU A 140 7.21 -15.73 18.23
C GLU A 140 6.79 -17.00 18.98
N ASP A 141 7.71 -17.56 19.78
CA ASP A 141 7.44 -18.67 20.71
C ASP A 141 6.55 -18.23 21.89
#